data_AF-A0AA95G7M3-F1
#
_entry.id   AF-A0AA95G7M3-F1
#
_cell.length_a   1.000
_cell.length_b   1.000
_cell.length_c   1.000
_cell.angle_alpha   90.00
_cell.angle_beta   90.00
_cell.angle_gamma   90.00
#
_symmetry.space_group_name_H-M   'P 1'
#
loop_
_entity.id
_entity.type
_entity.pdbx_description
1 polymer ?
#
loop_
_entity_poly.entity_id
_entity_poly.type
_entity_poly.pdbx_seq_one_letter_code
_entity_poly.pdbx_strand_id
1 'polypeptide(L)'
;MNYDEAVKAHSSWKVKLVNYLKNPDNSLKSDDICKDNLCDLGKWIYSMENKFSSNNNFKKLKTIHADFHSEAGNIVSRIHNGEKFSEDEIIGKNSKFNTLSQQVIAALMSIQHLLV
;
A
#
# COMPACT_ATOMS: atom_id res chain seq x y z
N MET A 1 13.45 0.96 -9.58
CA MET A 1 13.11 -0.30 -8.91
C MET A 1 12.83 -1.32 -9.99
N ASN A 2 13.46 -2.50 -9.89
CA ASN A 2 13.02 -3.68 -10.63
C ASN A 2 11.77 -4.29 -9.96
N TYR A 3 11.22 -5.35 -10.53
CA TYR A 3 10.02 -6.02 -10.02
C TYR A 3 10.19 -6.53 -8.58
N ASP A 4 11.28 -7.24 -8.31
CA ASP A 4 11.52 -7.87 -7.00
C ASP A 4 11.69 -6.81 -5.90
N GLU A 5 12.38 -5.71 -6.22
CA GLU A 5 12.52 -4.55 -5.33
C GLU A 5 11.16 -3.92 -5.01
N ALA A 6 10.29 -3.75 -6.00
CA ALA A 6 8.96 -3.17 -5.82
C ALA A 6 8.05 -4.07 -4.96
N VAL A 7 8.05 -5.38 -5.24
CA VAL A 7 7.29 -6.38 -4.46
C VAL A 7 7.79 -6.43 -3.01
N LYS A 8 9.11 -6.40 -2.82
CA LYS A 8 9.73 -6.39 -1.49
C LYS A 8 9.39 -5.11 -0.72
N ALA A 9 9.48 -3.95 -1.36
CA ALA A 9 9.15 -2.66 -0.72
C ALA A 9 7.69 -2.65 -0.24
N HIS A 10 6.75 -3.06 -1.10
CA HIS A 10 5.33 -3.15 -0.75
C HIS A 10 5.06 -4.15 0.39
N SER A 11 5.61 -5.35 0.27
CA SER A 11 5.41 -6.41 1.27
C SER A 11 5.98 -6.02 2.63
N SER A 12 7.14 -5.37 2.65
CA SER A 12 7.76 -4.86 3.88
C SER A 12 6.89 -3.77 4.53
N TRP A 13 6.31 -2.88 3.72
CA TRP A 13 5.40 -1.86 4.22
C TRP A 13 4.15 -2.47 4.86
N LYS A 14 3.56 -3.48 4.22
CA LYS A 14 2.42 -4.22 4.79
C LYS A 14 2.78 -4.87 6.13
N VAL A 15 3.92 -5.53 6.23
CA VAL A 15 4.39 -6.15 7.48
C VAL A 15 4.57 -5.09 8.56
N LYS A 16 5.11 -3.91 8.23
CA LYS A 16 5.22 -2.78 9.17
C LYS A 16 3.86 -2.40 9.75
N LEU A 17 2.83 -2.26 8.90
CA LEU A 17 1.48 -1.95 9.38
C LEU A 17 0.94 -3.07 10.27
N VAL A 18 0.98 -4.33 9.82
CA VAL A 18 0.47 -5.48 10.59
C VAL A 18 1.13 -5.58 11.97
N ASN A 19 2.44 -5.34 12.07
CA ASN A 19 3.13 -5.33 13.36
C ASN A 19 2.67 -4.18 14.26
N TYR A 20 2.45 -3.00 13.70
CA TYR A 20 1.90 -1.86 14.44
C TYR A 20 0.49 -2.15 14.97
N LEU A 21 -0.36 -2.86 14.21
CA LEU A 21 -1.72 -3.21 14.64
C LEU A 21 -1.75 -4.05 15.93
N LYS A 22 -0.72 -4.86 16.17
CA LYS A 22 -0.64 -5.74 17.35
C LYS A 22 -0.39 -4.97 18.63
N ASN A 23 0.42 -3.92 18.57
CA ASN A 23 0.75 -3.05 19.70
C ASN A 23 0.88 -1.59 19.22
N PRO A 24 -0.24 -0.86 19.05
CA PRO A 24 -0.21 0.51 18.58
C PRO A 24 0.50 1.43 19.58
N ASP A 25 1.58 2.07 19.16
CA ASP A 25 2.42 2.96 19.98
C ASP A 25 2.36 4.44 19.54
N ASN A 26 1.41 4.78 18.65
CA ASN A 26 1.27 6.09 18.01
C ASN A 26 2.42 6.53 17.10
N SER A 27 3.37 5.63 16.75
CA SER A 27 4.46 5.91 15.80
C SER A 27 3.97 6.06 14.36
N LEU A 28 2.86 5.41 14.02
CA LEU A 28 2.18 5.54 12.73
C LEU A 28 1.07 6.58 12.84
N LYS A 29 1.04 7.55 11.92
CA LYS A 29 -0.01 8.57 11.81
C LYS A 29 -0.85 8.33 10.57
N SER A 30 -2.18 8.36 10.72
CA SER A 30 -3.12 8.18 9.61
C SER A 30 -2.82 9.15 8.45
N ASP A 31 -2.56 10.42 8.76
CA ASP A 31 -2.29 11.48 7.79
C ASP A 31 -1.03 11.26 6.95
N ASP A 32 -0.07 10.49 7.46
CA ASP A 32 1.13 10.13 6.70
C ASP A 32 0.97 8.81 5.97
N ILE A 33 0.22 7.88 6.53
CA ILE A 33 -0.02 6.57 5.92
C ILE A 33 -0.96 6.65 4.73
N CYS A 34 -1.93 7.56 4.75
CA CYS A 34 -2.84 7.77 3.62
C CYS A 34 -2.15 8.39 2.40
N LYS A 35 -0.97 9.02 2.59
CA LYS A 35 -0.16 9.58 1.51
C LYS A 35 0.59 8.46 0.80
N ASP A 36 0.10 8.11 -0.37
CA ASP A 36 0.60 7.05 -1.23
C ASP A 36 1.93 7.39 -1.93
N ASN A 37 2.52 8.56 -1.67
CA ASN A 37 3.79 9.00 -2.22
C ASN A 37 4.94 9.05 -1.20
N LEU A 38 4.70 8.65 0.07
CA LEU A 38 5.72 8.68 1.12
C LEU A 38 6.47 7.35 1.30
N CYS A 39 5.84 6.22 0.96
CA CYS A 39 6.50 4.92 0.99
C CYS A 39 7.49 4.78 -0.19
N ASP A 40 8.42 3.84 -0.10
CA ASP A 40 9.47 3.69 -1.13
C ASP A 40 8.89 3.35 -2.50
N LEU A 41 7.88 2.47 -2.56
CA LEU A 41 7.17 2.16 -3.80
C LEU A 41 6.43 3.40 -4.35
N GLY A 42 5.74 4.13 -3.48
CA GLY A 42 5.04 5.37 -3.81
C GLY A 42 5.97 6.41 -4.42
N LYS A 43 7.09 6.71 -3.76
CA LYS A 43 8.12 7.63 -4.28
C LYS A 43 8.56 7.24 -5.69
N TRP A 44 8.80 5.94 -5.91
CA TRP A 44 9.16 5.41 -7.21
C TRP A 44 8.04 5.58 -8.25
N ILE A 45 6.79 5.23 -7.93
CA ILE A 45 5.62 5.42 -8.82
C ILE A 45 5.52 6.88 -9.25
N TYR A 46 5.55 7.83 -8.32
CA TYR A 46 5.42 9.25 -8.65
C TYR A 46 6.61 9.76 -9.49
N SER A 47 7.84 9.27 -9.24
CA SER A 47 8.99 9.62 -10.09
C SER A 47 8.89 9.13 -11.54
N MET A 48 8.10 8.06 -11.77
CA MET A 48 7.95 7.44 -13.09
C MET A 48 6.70 7.92 -13.85
N GLU A 49 5.88 8.77 -13.25
CA GLU A 49 4.60 9.20 -13.80
C GLU A 49 4.72 9.82 -15.19
N ASN A 50 5.69 10.72 -15.38
CA ASN A 50 5.90 11.33 -16.70
C ASN A 50 6.33 10.30 -17.75
N LYS A 51 7.19 9.34 -17.36
CA LYS A 51 7.74 8.31 -18.25
C LYS A 51 6.68 7.32 -18.72
N PHE A 52 5.74 6.95 -17.84
CA PHE A 52 4.71 5.94 -18.13
C PHE A 52 3.29 6.53 -18.21
N SER A 53 3.18 7.84 -18.45
CA SER A 53 1.92 8.59 -18.48
C SER A 53 0.89 8.10 -19.51
N SER A 54 1.30 7.38 -20.56
CA SER A 54 0.41 6.76 -21.55
C SER A 54 0.06 5.30 -21.26
N ASN A 55 0.72 4.67 -20.28
CA ASN A 55 0.53 3.24 -20.00
C ASN A 55 -0.63 3.01 -19.01
N ASN A 56 -1.68 2.32 -19.46
CA ASN A 56 -2.87 2.07 -18.65
C ASN A 56 -2.60 1.15 -17.43
N ASN A 57 -1.69 0.18 -17.56
CA ASN A 57 -1.33 -0.70 -16.46
C ASN A 57 -0.57 0.08 -15.36
N PHE A 58 0.29 1.02 -15.75
CA PHE A 58 0.98 1.90 -14.81
C PHE A 58 0.00 2.85 -14.08
N LYS A 59 -0.94 3.45 -14.81
CA LYS A 59 -2.02 4.25 -14.19
C LYS A 59 -2.81 3.44 -13.17
N LYS A 60 -3.18 2.20 -13.55
CA LYS A 60 -3.88 1.28 -12.66
C LYS A 60 -3.08 0.94 -11.42
N LEU A 61 -1.77 0.71 -11.53
CA LEU A 61 -0.88 0.53 -10.38
C LEU A 61 -0.94 1.74 -9.45
N LYS A 62 -0.80 2.96 -9.98
CA LYS A 62 -0.86 4.19 -9.19
C LYS A 62 -2.19 4.31 -8.43
N THR A 63 -3.33 4.07 -9.10
CA THR A 63 -4.65 4.10 -8.45
C THR A 63 -4.80 3.07 -7.35
N ILE A 64 -4.48 1.80 -7.62
CA ILE A 64 -4.62 0.72 -6.62
C ILE A 64 -3.69 0.95 -5.42
N HIS A 65 -2.49 1.50 -5.67
CA HIS A 65 -1.56 1.88 -4.62
C HIS A 65 -2.11 3.00 -3.73
N ALA A 66 -2.75 4.02 -4.33
CA ALA A 66 -3.43 5.07 -3.58
C ALA A 66 -4.58 4.53 -2.73
N ASP A 67 -5.42 3.66 -3.29
CA ASP A 67 -6.53 3.02 -2.57
C ASP A 67 -6.03 2.19 -1.38
N PHE A 68 -4.93 1.45 -1.56
CA PHE A 68 -4.28 0.68 -0.49
C PHE A 68 -3.85 1.57 0.67
N HIS A 69 -3.18 2.68 0.37
CA HIS A 69 -2.73 3.63 1.39
C HIS A 69 -3.90 4.36 2.07
N SER A 70 -4.93 4.73 1.31
CA SER A 70 -6.15 5.31 1.89
C SER A 70 -6.83 4.35 2.87
N GLU A 71 -6.93 3.06 2.53
CA GLU A 71 -7.49 2.05 3.42
C GLU A 71 -6.63 1.87 4.67
N ALA A 72 -5.31 1.84 4.52
CA ALA A 72 -4.42 1.74 5.66
C ALA A 72 -4.49 2.95 6.60
N GLY A 73 -4.65 4.16 6.05
CA GLY A 73 -4.86 5.38 6.83
C GLY A 73 -6.16 5.30 7.63
N ASN A 74 -7.24 4.86 6.98
CA ASN A 74 -8.53 4.63 7.63
C ASN A 74 -8.39 3.66 8.82
N ILE A 75 -7.75 2.51 8.60
CA ILE A 75 -7.47 1.52 9.65
C ILE A 75 -6.75 2.15 10.85
N VAL A 76 -5.70 2.93 10.60
CA VAL A 76 -4.92 3.59 11.66
C VAL A 76 -5.74 4.63 12.41
N SER A 77 -6.54 5.42 11.70
CA SER A 77 -7.47 6.39 12.31
C SER A 77 -8.48 5.71 13.23
N ARG A 78 -9.09 4.60 12.79
CA ARG A 78 -10.04 3.81 13.58
C ARG A 78 -9.41 3.28 14.88
N ILE A 79 -8.17 2.79 14.82
CA ILE A 79 -7.40 2.37 16.01
C ILE A 79 -7.19 3.53 16.98
N HIS A 80 -6.73 4.68 16.48
CA HIS A 80 -6.49 5.86 17.31
C HIS A 80 -7.76 6.38 17.98
N ASN A 81 -8.92 6.19 17.34
CA ASN A 81 -10.22 6.55 17.89
C ASN A 81 -10.78 5.50 18.87
N GLY A 82 -10.03 4.44 19.17
CA GLY A 82 -10.42 3.40 20.14
C GLY A 82 -11.53 2.48 19.64
N GLU A 83 -11.77 2.42 18.32
CA GLU A 83 -12.74 1.51 17.74
C GLU A 83 -12.30 0.05 17.95
N LYS A 84 -13.25 -0.84 18.20
CA LYS A 84 -12.99 -2.27 18.38
C LYS A 84 -13.24 -3.00 17.07
N PHE A 85 -12.28 -3.80 16.66
CA PHE A 85 -12.34 -4.65 15.49
C PHE A 85 -11.50 -5.90 15.75
N SER A 86 -11.81 -6.96 15.03
CA SER A 86 -11.01 -8.17 14.97
C SER A 86 -9.85 -8.02 13.99
N GLU A 87 -8.79 -8.83 14.19
CA GLU A 87 -7.68 -8.93 13.24
C GLU A 87 -8.18 -9.35 11.85
N ASP A 88 -9.18 -10.23 11.78
CA ASP A 88 -9.76 -10.71 10.52
C ASP A 88 -10.47 -9.61 9.72
N GLU A 89 -11.15 -8.67 10.39
CA GLU A 89 -11.82 -7.56 9.72
C GLU A 89 -10.81 -6.61 9.04
N ILE A 90 -9.68 -6.35 9.69
CA ILE A 90 -8.69 -5.39 9.19
C ILE A 90 -7.69 -6.04 8.25
N ILE A 91 -7.15 -7.20 8.62
CA ILE A 91 -6.04 -7.85 7.92
C ILE A 91 -6.30 -9.33 7.65
N GLY A 92 -7.52 -9.81 7.80
CA GLY A 92 -7.91 -11.16 7.39
C GLY A 92 -7.87 -11.32 5.88
N LYS A 93 -7.85 -12.56 5.40
CA LYS A 93 -7.67 -12.90 3.97
C LYS A 93 -8.63 -12.14 3.02
N ASN A 94 -9.85 -11.88 3.49
CA ASN A 94 -10.93 -11.23 2.73
C ASN A 94 -11.11 -9.75 3.10
N SER A 95 -10.26 -9.19 3.97
CA SER A 95 -10.28 -7.76 4.29
C SER A 95 -9.97 -6.92 3.06
N LYS A 96 -10.57 -5.74 2.98
CA LYS A 96 -10.31 -4.78 1.90
C LYS A 96 -8.83 -4.44 1.80
N PHE A 97 -8.14 -4.28 2.93
CA PHE A 97 -6.71 -4.05 3.00
C PHE A 97 -5.89 -5.16 2.33
N ASN A 98 -6.18 -6.43 2.63
CA ASN A 98 -5.48 -7.55 2.00
C ASN A 98 -5.80 -7.69 0.52
N THR A 99 -7.05 -7.47 0.12
CA THR A 99 -7.44 -7.48 -1.29
C THR A 99 -6.69 -6.41 -2.07
N LEU A 100 -6.64 -5.17 -1.59
CA LEU A 100 -5.88 -4.09 -2.22
C LEU A 100 -4.38 -4.40 -2.25
N SER A 101 -3.83 -4.95 -1.16
CA SER A 101 -2.43 -5.39 -1.12
C SER A 101 -2.10 -6.40 -2.23
N GLN A 102 -2.97 -7.39 -2.48
CA GLN A 102 -2.77 -8.39 -3.53
C GLN A 102 -2.91 -7.75 -4.92
N GLN A 103 -3.84 -6.81 -5.08
CA GLN A 103 -4.02 -6.09 -6.34
C GLN A 103 -2.80 -5.22 -6.70
N VAL A 104 -2.11 -4.62 -5.72
CA VAL A 104 -0.83 -3.92 -5.98
C VAL A 104 0.20 -4.88 -6.58
N ILE A 105 0.38 -6.07 -6.01
CA ILE A 105 1.32 -7.08 -6.53
C ILE A 105 0.93 -7.52 -7.94
N ALA A 106 -0.36 -7.79 -8.18
CA ALA A 106 -0.85 -8.13 -9.51
C ALA A 106 -0.62 -6.99 -10.53
N ALA A 107 -0.80 -5.74 -10.12
CA ALA A 107 -0.54 -4.57 -10.95
C ALA A 107 0.97 -4.41 -11.25
N LEU A 108 1.84 -4.64 -10.27
CA LEU A 108 3.30 -4.67 -10.48
C LEU A 108 3.69 -5.74 -11.50
N MET A 109 3.11 -6.94 -11.41
CA MET A 109 3.36 -8.02 -12.36
C MET A 109 2.92 -7.62 -13.79
N SER A 110 1.81 -6.90 -13.93
CA SER A 110 1.31 -6.43 -15.24
C SER A 110 2.22 -5.41 -15.93
N ILE A 111 3.11 -4.76 -15.17
CA ILE A 111 4.12 -3.82 -15.70
C ILE A 111 5.54 -4.35 -15.59
N GLN A 112 5.76 -5.61 -15.22
CA GLN A 112 7.09 -6.17 -14.99
C GLN A 112 8.05 -5.94 -16.17
N HIS A 113 7.54 -6.02 -17.40
CA HIS A 113 8.31 -5.76 -18.63
C HIS A 113 8.78 -4.30 -18.81
N LEU A 114 8.23 -3.35 -18.04
CA LEU A 114 8.65 -1.95 -18.01
C LEU A 114 9.69 -1.68 -16.92
N LEU A 115 9.85 -2.62 -15.99
CA LEU A 115 10.79 -2.52 -14.88
C LEU A 115 12.16 -3.01 -15.37
N VAL A 116 13.20 -2.25 -15.06
CA VAL A 116 14.59 -2.52 -15.46
C VAL A 116 15.36 -3.02 -14.26
#